data_AF-A0A4V3JDM9-F1
#
_entry.id   AF-A0A4V3JDM9-F1
#
_cell.length_a   1.000
_cell.length_b   1.000
_cell.length_c   1.000
_cell.angle_alpha   90.00
_cell.angle_beta   90.00
_cell.angle_gamma   90.00
#
_symmetry.space_group_name_H-M   'P 1'
#
loop_
_entity.id
_entity.type
_entity.pdbx_description
1 polymer ?
#
loop_
_entity_poly.entity_id
_entity_poly.type
_entity_poly.pdbx_seq_one_letter_code
_entity_poly.pdbx_strand_id
1 'polypeptide(L)'
;MKTRVFAFSFFCILLVDCVREDTVPQGDANSQIYAAAEFLSKKCGDPIPPHFPVAIGDVQKRNLDLCSIAITKADCPFISYPAVCLWIYYDKPAGEIPWYLNFKDVFVDPKLP
;
A
#
# COMPACT_ATOMS: atom_id res chain seq x y z
N MET A 1 -5.48 47.70 -8.65
CA MET A 1 -5.87 46.71 -7.61
C MET A 1 -6.70 45.55 -8.15
N LYS A 2 -7.80 45.78 -8.90
CA LYS A 2 -8.68 44.73 -9.43
C LYS A 2 -7.98 43.62 -10.23
N THR A 3 -7.01 43.97 -11.07
CA THR A 3 -6.25 43.03 -11.91
C THR A 3 -5.32 42.11 -11.11
N ARG A 4 -4.77 42.60 -9.98
CA ARG A 4 -3.91 41.79 -9.11
C ARG A 4 -4.72 40.78 -8.28
N VAL A 5 -5.93 41.15 -7.86
CA VAL A 5 -6.86 40.25 -7.17
C VAL A 5 -7.34 39.14 -8.10
N PHE A 6 -7.66 39.47 -9.36
CA PHE A 6 -8.04 38.47 -10.36
C PHE A 6 -6.91 37.47 -10.67
N ALA A 7 -5.68 37.95 -10.81
CA ALA A 7 -4.52 37.09 -11.04
C ALA A 7 -4.24 36.15 -9.84
N PHE A 8 -4.39 36.65 -8.61
CA PHE A 8 -4.20 35.84 -7.41
C PHE A 8 -5.31 34.78 -7.27
N SER A 9 -6.55 35.13 -7.58
CA SER A 9 -7.68 34.19 -7.58
C SER A 9 -7.51 33.09 -8.62
N PHE A 10 -7.01 33.41 -9.82
CA PHE A 10 -6.74 32.41 -10.86
C PHE A 10 -5.60 31.47 -10.46
N PHE A 11 -4.55 32.00 -9.82
CA PHE A 11 -3.44 31.18 -9.31
C PHE A 11 -3.87 30.22 -8.20
N CYS A 12 -4.79 30.63 -7.32
CA CYS A 12 -5.33 29.75 -6.28
C CYS A 12 -6.16 28.58 -6.85
N ILE A 13 -6.85 28.75 -7.98
CA ILE A 13 -7.63 27.68 -8.62
C ILE A 13 -6.72 26.60 -9.22
N LEU A 14 -5.51 26.96 -9.67
CA LEU A 14 -4.53 25.99 -10.19
C LEU A 14 -3.87 25.14 -9.09
N LEU A 15 -4.02 25.51 -7.81
CA LEU A 15 -3.43 24.78 -6.68
C LEU A 15 -4.38 23.74 -6.06
N VAL A 16 -5.64 23.67 -6.50
CA VAL A 16 -6.66 22.80 -5.89
C VAL A 16 -6.54 21.33 -6.36
N ASP A 17 -5.91 21.08 -7.51
CA ASP A 17 -5.69 19.73 -8.06
C ASP A 17 -4.44 19.00 -7.51
N CYS A 18 -3.74 19.58 -6.52
CA CYS A 18 -2.53 18.97 -5.96
C CYS A 18 -2.76 17.86 -4.92
N VAL A 19 -4.02 17.50 -4.63
CA VAL A 19 -4.35 16.39 -3.70
C VAL A 19 -5.01 15.27 -4.49
N ARG A 20 -4.23 14.62 -5.36
CA ARG A 20 -4.62 13.32 -5.93
C ARG A 20 -4.22 12.24 -4.95
N GLU A 21 -5.18 11.40 -4.59
CA GLU A 21 -4.91 10.21 -3.78
C GLU A 21 -3.93 9.31 -4.54
N ASP A 22 -2.78 9.01 -3.92
CA ASP A 22 -1.68 8.28 -4.57
C ASP A 22 -1.97 6.77 -4.50
N THR A 23 -2.93 6.34 -5.31
CA THR A 23 -3.37 4.94 -5.41
C THR A 23 -2.80 4.26 -6.66
N VAL A 24 -2.67 2.94 -6.57
CA VAL A 24 -2.20 2.05 -7.65
C VAL A 24 -3.35 1.14 -8.06
N PRO A 25 -3.65 1.02 -9.37
CA PRO A 25 -4.71 0.14 -9.85
C PRO A 25 -4.53 -1.31 -9.39
N GLN A 26 -5.63 -1.99 -9.11
CA GLN A 26 -5.64 -3.38 -8.61
C GLN A 26 -4.72 -4.33 -9.40
N GLY A 27 -4.77 -4.28 -10.73
CA GLY A 27 -3.97 -5.14 -11.60
C GLY A 27 -2.47 -4.91 -11.44
N ASP A 28 -2.07 -3.65 -11.38
CA ASP A 28 -0.67 -3.25 -11.21
C ASP A 28 -0.17 -3.59 -9.80
N ALA A 29 -1.02 -3.40 -8.78
CA ALA A 29 -0.71 -3.76 -7.41
C ALA A 29 -0.45 -5.27 -7.27
N ASN A 30 -1.33 -6.11 -7.82
CA ASN A 30 -1.15 -7.57 -7.80
C ASN A 30 0.10 -8.01 -8.56
N SER A 31 0.41 -7.36 -9.69
CA SER A 31 1.64 -7.61 -10.46
C SER A 31 2.90 -7.29 -9.63
N GLN A 32 2.91 -6.16 -8.91
CA GLN A 32 4.04 -5.78 -8.05
C GLN A 32 4.24 -6.73 -6.87
N ILE A 33 3.16 -7.14 -6.21
CA ILE A 33 3.23 -8.13 -5.12
C ILE A 33 3.78 -9.46 -5.65
N TYR A 34 3.34 -9.87 -6.84
CA TYR A 34 3.78 -11.13 -7.44
C TYR A 34 5.26 -11.08 -7.81
N ALA A 35 5.71 -9.99 -8.42
CA ALA A 35 7.12 -9.80 -8.76
C ALA A 35 8.02 -9.83 -7.51
N ALA A 36 7.59 -9.21 -6.41
CA ALA A 36 8.31 -9.26 -5.14
C ALA A 36 8.38 -10.69 -4.55
N ALA A 37 7.27 -11.42 -4.59
CA ALA A 37 7.19 -12.80 -4.12
C ALA A 37 8.05 -13.75 -4.99
N GLU A 38 8.01 -13.59 -6.31
CA GLU A 38 8.82 -14.35 -7.25
C GLU A 38 10.32 -14.08 -7.03
N PHE A 39 10.69 -12.82 -6.79
CA PHE A 39 12.07 -12.46 -6.45
C PHE A 39 12.56 -13.20 -5.19
N LEU A 40 11.79 -13.17 -4.10
CA LEU A 40 12.18 -13.83 -2.85
C LEU A 40 12.18 -15.36 -3.00
N SER A 41 11.19 -15.93 -3.69
CA SER A 41 11.13 -17.36 -4.01
C SER A 41 12.39 -17.82 -4.76
N LYS A 42 12.80 -17.09 -5.81
CA LYS A 42 14.06 -17.38 -6.53
C LYS A 42 15.30 -17.21 -5.66
N LYS A 43 15.31 -16.21 -4.78
CA LYS A 43 16.43 -15.95 -3.84
C LYS A 43 16.58 -17.08 -2.82
N CYS A 44 15.48 -17.59 -2.27
CA CYS A 44 15.50 -18.62 -1.23
C CYS A 44 15.50 -20.06 -1.78
N GLY A 45 15.11 -20.27 -3.04
CA GLY A 45 14.94 -21.60 -3.63
C GLY A 45 13.64 -22.31 -3.20
N ASP A 46 12.77 -21.59 -2.49
CA ASP A 46 11.48 -22.07 -2.00
C ASP A 46 10.35 -21.71 -2.98
N PRO A 47 9.27 -22.50 -3.07
CA PRO A 47 8.08 -22.08 -3.83
C PRO A 47 7.43 -20.85 -3.17
N ILE A 48 6.69 -20.07 -3.97
CA ILE A 48 5.87 -18.98 -3.44
C ILE A 48 4.83 -19.57 -2.46
N PRO A 49 4.73 -19.05 -1.21
CA PRO A 49 3.78 -19.56 -0.23
C PRO A 49 2.33 -19.55 -0.73
N PRO A 50 1.51 -20.53 -0.31
CA PRO A 50 0.07 -20.48 -0.54
C PRO A 50 -0.55 -19.29 0.21
N HIS A 51 -1.77 -18.90 -0.20
CA HIS A 51 -2.49 -17.72 0.34
C HIS A 51 -1.78 -16.39 0.04
N PHE A 52 -1.56 -16.15 -1.25
CA PHE A 52 -1.01 -14.92 -1.79
C PHE A 52 -1.85 -13.68 -1.38
N PRO A 53 -1.23 -12.58 -0.90
CA PRO A 53 -1.95 -11.34 -0.61
C PRO A 53 -2.39 -10.69 -1.92
N VAL A 54 -3.70 -10.57 -2.12
CA VAL A 54 -4.30 -10.04 -3.34
C VAL A 54 -4.87 -8.65 -3.05
N ALA A 55 -4.51 -7.66 -3.85
CA ALA A 55 -5.16 -6.35 -3.85
C ALA A 55 -6.63 -6.47 -4.25
N ILE A 56 -7.52 -5.86 -3.45
CA ILE A 56 -8.96 -5.75 -3.71
C ILE A 56 -9.25 -4.27 -3.98
N GLY A 57 -9.48 -3.91 -5.25
CA GLY A 57 -9.56 -2.51 -5.67
C GLY A 57 -8.20 -1.82 -5.75
N ASP A 58 -8.24 -0.49 -5.89
CA ASP A 58 -7.06 0.36 -5.95
C ASP A 58 -6.39 0.44 -4.58
N VAL A 59 -5.06 0.34 -4.54
CA VAL A 59 -4.30 0.25 -3.29
C VAL A 59 -3.51 1.53 -3.06
N GLN A 60 -3.46 2.02 -1.83
CA GLN A 60 -2.57 3.12 -1.48
C GLN A 60 -1.11 2.77 -1.80
N LYS A 61 -0.47 3.56 -2.64
CA LYS A 61 0.88 3.28 -3.18
C LYS A 61 1.90 3.04 -2.08
N ARG A 62 1.87 3.85 -1.02
CA ARG A 62 2.75 3.69 0.14
C ARG A 62 2.58 2.33 0.83
N ASN A 63 1.36 1.82 0.90
CA ASN A 63 1.08 0.53 1.54
C ASN A 63 1.59 -0.63 0.67
N LEU A 64 1.40 -0.50 -0.65
CA LEU A 64 1.95 -1.43 -1.63
C LEU A 64 3.49 -1.46 -1.60
N ASP A 65 4.13 -0.30 -1.57
CA ASP A 65 5.59 -0.16 -1.51
C ASP A 65 6.15 -0.82 -0.24
N LEU A 66 5.48 -0.63 0.90
CA LEU A 66 5.89 -1.27 2.16
C LEU A 66 5.76 -2.79 2.09
N CYS A 67 4.69 -3.32 1.49
CA CYS A 67 4.55 -4.75 1.28
C CYS A 67 5.66 -5.31 0.36
N SER A 68 5.90 -4.68 -0.79
CA SER A 68 6.90 -5.15 -1.76
C SER A 68 8.32 -5.10 -1.20
N ILE A 69 8.67 -4.03 -0.47
CA ILE A 69 9.95 -3.92 0.24
C ILE A 69 10.06 -5.00 1.32
N ALA A 70 9.03 -5.21 2.13
CA ALA A 70 9.08 -6.20 3.19
C ALA A 70 9.24 -7.62 2.64
N ILE A 71 8.57 -7.96 1.54
CA ILE A 71 8.77 -9.26 0.87
C ILE A 71 10.22 -9.36 0.38
N THR A 72 10.70 -8.39 -0.41
CA THR A 72 12.06 -8.48 -1.00
C THR A 72 13.19 -8.47 0.04
N LYS A 73 12.94 -7.90 1.22
CA LYS A 73 13.87 -7.84 2.36
C LYS A 73 13.71 -8.96 3.37
N ALA A 74 12.69 -9.79 3.27
CA ALA A 74 12.52 -10.90 4.21
C ALA A 74 13.69 -11.90 4.12
N ASP A 75 13.95 -12.54 5.27
CA ASP A 75 14.92 -13.60 5.40
C ASP A 75 14.35 -14.94 4.90
N CYS A 76 15.24 -15.85 4.49
CA CYS A 76 14.85 -17.22 4.14
C CYS A 76 14.70 -18.08 5.42
N PRO A 77 13.84 -19.12 5.42
CA PRO A 77 13.04 -19.62 4.31
C PRO A 77 11.79 -18.78 4.02
N PHE A 78 11.36 -18.74 2.75
CA PHE A 78 10.17 -18.00 2.35
C PHE A 78 8.90 -18.82 2.62
N ILE A 79 8.46 -18.82 3.89
CA ILE A 79 7.32 -19.62 4.35
C ILE A 79 6.00 -18.84 4.42
N SER A 80 6.07 -17.51 4.53
CA SER A 80 4.88 -16.66 4.72
C SER A 80 5.16 -15.20 4.34
N TYR A 81 4.08 -14.45 4.07
CA TYR A 81 4.16 -13.03 3.78
C TYR A 81 4.33 -12.18 5.05
N PRO A 82 5.12 -11.09 5.01
CA PRO A 82 5.26 -10.17 6.13
C PRO A 82 3.91 -9.54 6.53
N ALA A 83 3.69 -9.35 7.84
CA ALA A 83 2.43 -8.79 8.36
C ALA A 83 2.09 -7.39 7.79
N VAL A 84 3.10 -6.61 7.42
CA VAL A 84 2.90 -5.28 6.81
C VAL A 84 2.18 -5.36 5.46
N CYS A 85 2.20 -6.51 4.78
CA CYS A 85 1.42 -6.70 3.55
C CYS A 85 -0.09 -6.66 3.77
N LEU A 86 -0.57 -6.76 5.01
CA LEU A 86 -1.98 -6.56 5.30
C LEU A 86 -2.43 -5.09 5.16
N TRP A 87 -1.49 -4.14 5.09
CA TRP A 87 -1.81 -2.72 4.86
C TRP A 87 -2.34 -2.45 3.46
N ILE A 88 -2.19 -3.38 2.50
CA ILE A 88 -2.81 -3.23 1.18
C ILE A 88 -4.34 -3.22 1.25
N TYR A 89 -4.93 -3.70 2.35
CA TYR A 89 -6.37 -3.70 2.59
C TYR A 89 -6.87 -2.45 3.33
N TYR A 90 -6.00 -1.44 3.51
CA TYR A 90 -6.35 -0.22 4.22
C TYR A 90 -6.40 0.96 3.26
N ASP A 91 -7.52 1.67 3.29
CA ASP A 91 -7.79 2.80 2.40
C ASP A 91 -7.02 4.06 2.76
N LYS A 92 -6.32 4.11 3.91
CA LYS A 92 -5.45 5.24 4.27
C LYS A 92 -3.98 4.89 4.12
N PRO A 93 -3.12 5.87 3.79
CA PRO A 93 -1.68 5.63 3.74
C PRO A 93 -1.15 5.24 5.11
N ALA A 94 -0.18 4.32 5.15
CA ALA A 94 0.43 3.78 6.36
C ALA A 94 0.98 4.85 7.31
N GLY A 95 1.37 6.01 6.80
CA GLY A 95 1.83 7.14 7.62
C GLY A 95 0.74 7.79 8.46
N GLU A 96 -0.52 7.53 8.15
CA GLU A 96 -1.69 8.02 8.88
C GLU A 96 -2.29 6.96 9.81
N ILE A 97 -1.74 5.73 9.81
CA ILE A 97 -2.10 4.69 10.79
C ILE A 97 -1.34 5.04 12.08
N PRO A 98 -2.02 5.43 13.16
CA PRO A 98 -1.33 5.77 14.39
C PRO A 98 -0.49 4.60 14.90
N TRP A 99 0.79 4.87 15.18
CA TRP A 99 1.78 3.87 15.62
C TRP A 99 1.40 3.14 16.93
N TYR A 100 0.47 3.71 17.69
CA TYR A 100 -0.08 3.15 18.93
C TYR A 100 -1.27 2.20 18.71
N LEU A 101 -1.77 2.07 17.48
CA LEU A 101 -2.80 1.07 17.17
C LEU A 101 -2.14 -0.31 17.07
N ASN A 102 -2.52 -1.21 17.97
CA ASN A 102 -2.19 -2.61 17.86
C ASN A 102 -2.91 -3.20 16.64
N PHE A 103 -2.15 -3.81 15.74
CA PHE A 103 -2.69 -4.46 14.54
C PHE A 103 -3.78 -5.50 14.90
N LYS A 104 -3.59 -6.20 16.02
CA LYS A 104 -4.56 -7.17 16.55
C LYS A 104 -5.93 -6.54 16.89
N ASP A 105 -5.92 -5.35 17.51
CA ASP A 105 -7.12 -4.73 18.05
C ASP A 105 -7.97 -4.05 16.96
N VAL A 106 -7.38 -3.78 15.78
CA VAL A 106 -8.06 -3.15 14.64
C VAL A 106 -8.42 -4.15 13.54
N PHE A 107 -7.61 -5.21 13.37
CA PHE A 107 -7.70 -6.12 12.23
C PHE A 107 -7.93 -7.59 12.60
N VAL A 108 -7.90 -7.95 13.90
CA VAL A 108 -8.12 -9.32 14.41
C VAL A 108 -9.33 -9.35 15.36
N ASP A 109 -10.32 -8.50 15.13
CA ASP A 109 -11.68 -8.84 15.57
C ASP A 109 -12.30 -9.74 14.49
N PRO A 110 -12.49 -11.04 14.75
CA PRO A 110 -13.21 -11.86 13.83
C PRO A 110 -14.63 -11.30 13.74
N LYS A 111 -15.06 -10.91 12.54
CA LYS A 111 -16.49 -10.95 12.23
C LYS A 111 -16.90 -12.43 12.25
N LEU A 112 -17.09 -12.97 13.45
CA LEU A 112 -17.94 -14.14 13.64
C LEU A 112 -19.38 -13.69 13.37
N PRO A 113 -20.17 -14.48 12.62
CA PRO A 113 -21.62 -14.30 12.57
C PRO A 113 -22.27 -14.50 13.95
#